data_AF-A0A1G7UAU1-F1
#
_entry.id   AF-A0A1G7UAU1-F1
#
_cell.length_a   1.000
_cell.length_b   1.000
_cell.length_c   1.000
_cell.angle_alpha   90.00
_cell.angle_beta   90.00
_cell.angle_gamma   90.00
#
_symmetry.space_group_name_H-M   'P 1'
#
loop_
_entity.id
_entity.type
_entity.pdbx_description
1 polymer ?
#
loop_
_entity_poly.entity_id
_entity_poly.type
_entity_poly.pdbx_seq_one_letter_code
_entity_poly.pdbx_strand_id
1 'polypeptide(L)'
;MTPLSGNWPAVDLEHVLLIEDDPDIRQVVGLALGDVGGLRVSACDGGQSALDTLDGWLAEPPADDWMHRLPQLILLDLMMPGMDGRQTLAHLGARSTLAGLPVVMMTARAHAPAGVPGEGTIGLIAKPFDPMTLADRVRDLWEAARRPGQWPWHRPPVATGGGV
;
A
#
# COMPACT_ATOMS: atom_id res chain seq x y z
N MET A 1 21.32 -0.41 15.69
CA MET A 1 19.86 -0.28 15.88
C MET A 1 19.26 -1.65 15.66
N THR A 2 18.79 -2.27 16.73
CA THR A 2 18.19 -3.61 16.68
C THR A 2 16.76 -3.47 16.15
N PRO A 3 16.32 -4.21 15.12
CA PRO A 3 14.92 -4.24 14.77
C PRO A 3 14.15 -4.71 16.00
N LEU A 4 13.09 -3.98 16.38
CA LEU A 4 12.18 -4.42 17.43
C LEU A 4 11.61 -5.76 16.95
N SER A 5 12.14 -6.84 17.51
CA SER A 5 11.66 -8.20 17.30
C SER A 5 10.39 -8.34 18.12
N GLY A 6 9.35 -7.62 17.70
CA GLY A 6 8.05 -7.64 18.33
C GLY A 6 7.22 -8.73 17.70
N ASN A 7 6.57 -9.55 18.52
CA ASN A 7 5.53 -10.46 18.07
C ASN A 7 4.29 -9.59 17.71
N TRP A 8 4.31 -8.99 16.51
CA TRP A 8 3.21 -8.12 16.05
C TRP A 8 1.92 -8.95 15.94
N PRO A 9 0.77 -8.44 16.40
CA PRO A 9 -0.50 -9.15 16.23
C PRO A 9 -0.75 -9.41 14.74
N ALA A 10 -1.41 -10.52 14.43
CA ALA A 10 -1.97 -10.68 13.09
C ALA A 10 -2.97 -9.54 12.88
N VAL A 11 -2.73 -8.75 11.84
CA VAL A 11 -3.56 -7.62 11.46
C VAL A 11 -4.32 -8.00 10.21
N ASP A 12 -5.62 -7.73 10.23
CA ASP A 12 -6.45 -7.89 9.06
C ASP A 12 -6.18 -6.72 8.10
N LEU A 13 -6.42 -6.95 6.81
CA LEU A 13 -6.32 -5.89 5.81
C LEU A 13 -7.55 -4.99 5.94
N GLU A 14 -7.34 -3.74 6.35
CA GLU A 14 -8.42 -2.79 6.58
C GLU A 14 -8.30 -1.53 5.71
N HIS A 15 -7.08 -1.06 5.44
CA HIS A 15 -6.80 0.18 4.74
C HIS A 15 -5.81 -0.02 3.59
N VAL A 16 -6.28 0.29 2.38
CA VAL A 16 -5.49 0.29 1.15
C VAL A 16 -5.24 1.72 0.67
N LEU A 17 -4.01 2.00 0.25
CA LEU A 17 -3.67 3.19 -0.52
C LEU A 17 -3.68 2.86 -2.01
N LEU A 18 -4.63 3.41 -2.75
CA LEU A 18 -4.73 3.34 -4.21
C LEU A 18 -3.94 4.48 -4.86
N ILE A 19 -3.10 4.16 -5.83
CA ILE A 19 -2.33 5.13 -6.62
C ILE A 19 -2.67 4.89 -8.10
N GLU A 20 -3.47 5.78 -8.68
CA GLU A 20 -4.03 5.65 -10.03
C GLU A 20 -4.36 7.05 -10.58
N ASP A 21 -3.77 7.42 -11.73
CA ASP A 21 -3.96 8.74 -12.33
C ASP A 21 -5.32 8.87 -13.02
N ASP A 22 -5.79 7.80 -13.67
CA ASP A 22 -7.07 7.80 -14.36
C ASP A 22 -8.23 7.90 -13.35
N PRO A 23 -9.04 8.98 -13.39
CA PRO A 23 -10.11 9.20 -12.43
C PRO A 23 -11.22 8.14 -12.51
N ASP A 24 -11.49 7.59 -13.70
CA ASP A 24 -12.54 6.58 -13.89
C ASP A 24 -12.09 5.23 -13.32
N ILE A 25 -10.85 4.82 -13.61
CA ILE A 25 -10.27 3.60 -13.02
C ILE A 25 -10.19 3.75 -11.50
N ARG A 26 -9.72 4.89 -11.01
CA ARG A 26 -9.61 5.17 -9.58
C ARG A 26 -10.96 5.13 -8.88
N GLN A 27 -12.02 5.65 -9.50
CA GLN A 27 -13.38 5.55 -8.98
C GLN A 27 -13.86 4.09 -8.92
N VAL A 28 -13.70 3.34 -10.01
CA VAL A 28 -14.12 1.93 -10.07
C VAL A 28 -13.38 1.08 -9.03
N VAL A 29 -12.07 1.26 -8.89
CA VAL A 29 -11.28 0.55 -7.87
C VAL A 29 -11.68 0.99 -6.46
N GLY A 30 -11.91 2.28 -6.25
CA GLY A 30 -12.40 2.82 -4.98
C GLY A 30 -13.71 2.17 -4.53
N LEU A 31 -14.70 2.07 -5.44
CA LEU A 31 -15.98 1.41 -5.17
C LEU A 31 -15.80 -0.11 -4.94
N ALA A 32 -14.95 -0.76 -5.73
CA ALA A 32 -14.70 -2.19 -5.64
C ALA A 32 -14.05 -2.60 -4.30
N LEU A 33 -13.07 -1.83 -3.84
CA LEU A 33 -12.39 -2.10 -2.57
C LEU A 33 -13.20 -1.57 -1.38
N GLY A 34 -13.81 -0.39 -1.53
CA GLY A 34 -14.57 0.31 -0.50
C GLY A 34 -15.96 -0.24 -0.28
N ASP A 35 -16.89 0.06 -1.18
CA ASP A 35 -18.30 -0.28 -1.02
C ASP A 35 -18.57 -1.79 -1.14
N VAL A 36 -17.92 -2.47 -2.08
CA VAL A 36 -18.07 -3.92 -2.27
C VAL A 36 -17.18 -4.69 -1.29
N GLY A 37 -15.92 -4.27 -1.18
CA GLY A 37 -14.93 -4.95 -0.37
C GLY A 37 -14.99 -4.65 1.12
N GLY A 38 -15.59 -3.54 1.55
CA GLY A 38 -15.60 -3.11 2.95
C GLY A 38 -14.25 -2.62 3.47
N LEU A 39 -13.28 -2.32 2.59
CA LEU A 39 -11.98 -1.78 2.97
C LEU A 39 -12.03 -0.25 3.04
N ARG A 40 -11.28 0.36 3.95
CA ARG A 40 -10.94 1.77 3.84
C ARG A 40 -10.02 1.98 2.64
N VAL A 41 -10.34 2.95 1.79
CA VAL A 41 -9.51 3.30 0.63
C VAL A 41 -9.12 4.77 0.73
N SER A 42 -7.81 5.03 0.68
CA SER A 42 -7.29 6.37 0.36
C SER A 42 -6.75 6.34 -1.06
N ALA A 43 -6.93 7.41 -1.81
CA ALA A 43 -6.54 7.44 -3.23
C ALA A 43 -5.64 8.65 -3.55
N CYS A 44 -4.61 8.41 -4.33
CA CYS A 44 -3.71 9.41 -4.91
C CYS A 44 -3.73 9.28 -6.44
N ASP A 45 -3.52 10.40 -7.13
CA ASP A 45 -3.50 10.49 -8.60
C ASP A 45 -2.11 10.26 -9.21
N GLY A 46 -1.11 9.94 -8.41
CA GLY A 46 0.24 9.71 -8.91
C GLY A 46 1.24 9.38 -7.82
N GLY A 47 2.45 9.00 -8.24
CA GLY A 47 3.54 8.64 -7.34
C GLY A 47 3.93 9.75 -6.38
N GLN A 48 4.04 11.00 -6.87
CA GLN A 48 4.45 12.13 -6.03
C GLN A 48 3.40 12.45 -4.96
N SER A 49 2.12 12.55 -5.32
CA SER A 49 1.05 12.82 -4.36
C SER A 49 0.91 11.69 -3.32
N ALA A 50 1.18 10.44 -3.70
CA ALA A 50 1.26 9.32 -2.78
C ALA A 50 2.43 9.47 -1.79
N LEU A 51 3.64 9.78 -2.25
CA LEU A 51 4.80 9.99 -1.39
C LEU A 51 4.59 11.13 -0.40
N ASP A 52 4.03 12.25 -0.86
CA ASP A 52 3.73 13.41 -0.02
C ASP A 52 2.67 13.08 1.04
N THR A 53 1.64 12.32 0.66
CA THR A 53 0.58 11.85 1.57
C THR A 53 1.15 10.93 2.65
N LEU A 54 1.99 9.97 2.27
CA LEU A 54 2.65 9.05 3.19
C LEU A 54 3.59 9.80 4.16
N ASP A 55 4.35 10.78 3.67
CA ASP A 55 5.20 11.63 4.51
C ASP A 55 4.37 12.45 5.50
N GLY A 56 3.24 13.01 5.05
CA GLY A 56 2.30 13.71 5.92
C GLY A 56 1.75 12.81 7.03
N TRP A 57 1.30 11.60 6.70
CA TRP A 57 0.79 10.66 7.71
C TRP A 57 1.86 10.20 8.70
N LEU A 58 3.12 10.12 8.27
CA LEU A 58 4.27 9.75 9.10
C LEU A 58 4.77 10.89 9.99
N ALA A 59 4.56 12.15 9.59
CA ALA A 59 4.97 13.32 10.36
C ALA A 59 4.07 13.59 11.57
N GLU A 60 2.82 13.14 11.51
CA GLU A 60 1.86 13.26 12.60
C GLU A 60 2.30 12.43 13.83
N PRO A 61 2.13 12.97 15.05
CA PRO A 61 2.41 12.21 16.26
C PRO A 61 1.51 10.98 16.34
N PRO A 62 2.01 9.86 16.88
CA PRO A 62 1.18 8.66 17.01
C PRO A 62 0.06 8.92 17.99
N ALA A 63 -1.17 8.66 17.54
CA ALA A 63 -2.33 8.49 18.39
C ALA A 63 -2.52 7.00 18.73
N ASP A 64 -3.41 6.68 19.68
CA ASP A 64 -3.68 5.29 20.09
C ASP A 64 -4.13 4.39 18.92
N ASP A 65 -4.66 4.97 17.84
CA ASP A 65 -5.18 4.28 16.66
C ASP A 65 -4.27 4.37 15.41
N TRP A 66 -3.02 4.85 15.54
CA TRP A 66 -2.12 5.15 14.42
C TRP A 66 -1.99 4.01 13.38
N MET A 67 -2.07 2.75 13.83
CA MET A 67 -2.03 1.54 12.99
C MET A 67 -3.20 1.43 12.00
N HIS A 68 -4.39 1.90 12.37
CA HIS A 68 -5.59 1.89 11.52
C HIS A 68 -5.61 3.06 10.55
N ARG A 69 -4.75 4.07 10.80
CA ARG A 69 -4.66 5.30 10.02
C ARG A 69 -3.69 5.19 8.84
N LEU A 70 -2.70 4.32 8.97
CA LEU A 70 -1.73 4.02 7.92
C LEU A 70 -2.23 2.85 7.06
N PRO A 71 -1.99 2.89 5.74
CA PRO A 71 -2.35 1.77 4.88
C PRO A 71 -1.50 0.55 5.23
N GLN A 72 -2.08 -0.64 5.13
CA GLN A 72 -1.34 -1.90 5.23
C GLN A 72 -0.86 -2.39 3.86
N LEU A 73 -1.46 -1.91 2.78
CA LEU A 73 -1.14 -2.29 1.41
C LEU A 73 -1.26 -1.10 0.46
N ILE A 74 -0.38 -1.05 -0.53
CA ILE A 74 -0.50 -0.13 -1.67
C ILE A 74 -0.99 -0.89 -2.89
N LEU A 75 -2.03 -0.39 -3.55
CA LEU A 75 -2.44 -0.80 -4.87
C LEU A 75 -1.99 0.26 -5.88
N LEU A 76 -1.00 -0.05 -6.70
CA LEU A 76 -0.26 0.92 -7.52
C LEU A 76 -0.42 0.64 -9.01
N ASP A 77 -0.88 1.61 -9.79
CA ASP A 77 -0.82 1.50 -11.24
C ASP A 77 0.62 1.58 -11.76
N LEU A 78 0.93 0.73 -12.74
CA LEU A 78 2.23 0.72 -13.39
C LEU A 78 2.39 1.84 -14.42
N MET A 79 1.29 2.28 -15.03
CA MET A 79 1.30 3.15 -16.21
C MET A 79 0.73 4.53 -15.89
N MET A 80 1.48 5.35 -15.15
CA MET A 80 1.09 6.72 -14.83
C MET A 80 1.97 7.76 -15.56
N PRO A 81 1.45 8.95 -15.91
CA PRO A 81 2.25 10.04 -16.45
C PRO A 81 3.18 10.63 -15.38
N GLY A 82 4.35 11.11 -15.81
CA GLY A 82 5.34 11.70 -14.92
C GLY A 82 6.14 10.63 -14.17
N MET A 83 5.84 10.41 -12.88
CA MET A 83 6.47 9.35 -12.09
C MET A 83 5.67 8.06 -12.29
N ASP A 84 6.23 7.12 -13.04
CA ASP A 84 5.57 5.84 -13.30
C ASP A 84 5.54 4.94 -12.05
N GLY A 85 4.82 3.81 -12.12
CA GLY A 85 4.70 2.90 -10.98
C GLY A 85 6.03 2.26 -10.57
N ARG A 86 6.99 2.09 -11.48
CA ARG A 86 8.31 1.52 -11.14
C ARG A 86 9.18 2.53 -10.39
N GLN A 87 9.17 3.78 -10.83
CA GLN A 87 9.83 4.88 -10.13
C GLN A 87 9.20 5.08 -8.75
N THR A 88 7.86 5.06 -8.68
CA THR A 88 7.12 5.12 -7.40
C THR A 88 7.55 3.99 -6.46
N LEU A 89 7.59 2.74 -6.93
CA LEU A 89 8.07 1.60 -6.14
C LEU A 89 9.51 1.81 -5.65
N ALA A 90 10.41 2.29 -6.52
CA ALA A 90 11.80 2.54 -6.14
C ALA A 90 11.91 3.62 -5.04
N HIS A 91 11.12 4.69 -5.12
CA HIS A 91 11.07 5.73 -4.09
C HIS A 91 10.50 5.22 -2.76
N LEU A 92 9.47 4.36 -2.80
CA LEU A 92 8.94 3.68 -1.61
C LEU A 92 10.02 2.79 -0.97
N GLY A 93 10.68 1.95 -1.75
CA GLY A 93 11.73 1.05 -1.26
C GLY A 93 12.97 1.77 -0.71
N ALA A 94 13.31 2.94 -1.26
CA ALA A 94 14.44 3.75 -0.76
C ALA A 94 14.18 4.38 0.62
N ARG A 95 12.92 4.44 1.07
CA ARG A 95 12.53 5.00 2.37
C ARG A 95 12.45 3.89 3.40
N SER A 96 13.39 3.84 4.34
CA SER A 96 13.47 2.78 5.37
C SER A 96 12.17 2.55 6.17
N THR A 97 11.34 3.58 6.35
CA THR A 97 10.03 3.50 7.02
C THR A 97 8.96 2.85 6.14
N LEU A 98 9.07 2.97 4.82
CA LEU A 98 8.11 2.45 3.83
C LEU A 98 8.55 1.13 3.19
N ALA A 99 9.82 0.75 3.32
CA ALA A 99 10.42 -0.38 2.60
C ALA A 99 9.76 -1.74 2.87
N GLY A 100 9.00 -1.89 3.96
CA GLY A 100 8.25 -3.11 4.26
C GLY A 100 6.78 -3.07 3.84
N LEU A 101 6.29 -1.96 3.29
CA LEU A 101 4.90 -1.79 2.89
C LEU A 101 4.62 -2.60 1.61
N PRO A 102 3.76 -3.64 1.65
CA PRO A 102 3.52 -4.48 0.49
C PRO A 102 2.80 -3.70 -0.60
N VAL A 103 3.31 -3.88 -1.82
CA VAL A 103 2.75 -3.27 -3.03
C VAL A 103 2.14 -4.35 -3.91
N VAL A 104 0.89 -4.16 -4.30
CA VAL A 104 0.26 -4.89 -5.40
C VAL A 104 0.24 -3.96 -6.59
N MET A 105 0.78 -4.39 -7.73
CA MET A 105 0.73 -3.56 -8.92
C MET A 105 -0.46 -3.90 -9.81
N MET A 106 -1.09 -2.86 -10.34
CA MET A 106 -2.06 -2.93 -11.41
C MET A 106 -1.35 -2.69 -12.74
N THR A 107 -1.67 -3.48 -13.77
CA THR A 107 -0.98 -3.36 -15.06
C THR A 107 -1.86 -3.80 -16.22
N ALA A 108 -1.73 -3.17 -17.38
CA ALA A 108 -2.37 -3.65 -18.59
C ALA A 108 -1.87 -5.06 -18.94
N ARG A 109 -2.77 -5.98 -19.32
CA ARG A 109 -2.42 -7.38 -19.64
C ARG A 109 -1.30 -7.52 -20.67
N ALA A 110 -1.23 -6.61 -21.65
CA ALA A 110 -0.19 -6.59 -22.68
C ALA A 110 1.21 -6.19 -22.16
N HIS A 111 1.27 -5.55 -20.98
CA HIS A 111 2.48 -5.02 -20.37
C HIS A 111 2.79 -5.69 -19.02
N ALA A 112 2.07 -6.76 -18.68
CA ALA A 112 2.35 -7.53 -17.48
C ALA A 112 3.78 -8.10 -17.55
N PRO A 113 4.67 -7.78 -16.60
CA PRO A 113 5.99 -8.38 -16.57
C PRO A 113 5.89 -9.89 -16.36
N ALA A 114 6.86 -10.66 -16.89
CA ALA A 114 6.89 -12.11 -16.76
C ALA A 114 7.09 -12.62 -15.32
N GLY A 115 7.24 -11.71 -14.34
CA GLY A 115 7.41 -12.00 -12.92
C GLY A 115 7.07 -10.78 -12.07
N VAL A 116 7.19 -10.93 -10.74
CA VAL A 116 6.89 -9.86 -9.78
C VAL A 116 7.95 -8.75 -9.88
N PRO A 117 7.57 -7.50 -10.20
CA PRO A 117 8.52 -6.42 -10.42
C PRO A 117 9.01 -5.80 -9.10
N GLY A 118 10.33 -5.79 -8.92
CA GLY A 118 11.00 -5.03 -7.86
C GLY A 118 10.79 -5.54 -6.44
N GLU A 119 11.58 -5.01 -5.51
CA GLU A 119 11.50 -5.35 -4.09
C GLU A 119 10.26 -4.69 -3.45
N GLY A 120 9.58 -5.41 -2.55
CA GLY A 120 8.36 -4.93 -1.89
C GLY A 120 7.05 -5.22 -2.64
N THR A 121 7.12 -5.59 -3.93
CA THR A 121 5.93 -6.03 -4.66
C THR A 121 5.55 -7.45 -4.26
N ILE A 122 4.30 -7.66 -3.90
CA ILE A 122 3.77 -8.95 -3.45
C ILE A 122 2.83 -9.61 -4.46
N GLY A 123 2.38 -8.86 -5.48
CA GLY A 123 1.46 -9.39 -6.46
C GLY A 123 1.18 -8.47 -7.63
N LEU A 124 0.49 -9.02 -8.63
CA LEU A 124 0.09 -8.35 -9.86
C LEU A 124 -1.40 -8.58 -10.13
N ILE A 125 -2.10 -7.50 -10.47
CA ILE A 125 -3.49 -7.51 -10.93
C ILE A 125 -3.52 -6.94 -12.36
N ALA A 126 -3.92 -7.78 -13.31
CA ALA A 126 -4.03 -7.35 -14.71
C ALA A 126 -5.32 -6.56 -14.93
N LYS A 127 -5.24 -5.45 -15.66
CA LYS A 127 -6.35 -4.70 -16.25
C LYS A 127 -6.72 -5.33 -17.62
N PRO A 128 -8.02 -5.47 -17.96
CA PRO A 128 -9.17 -5.23 -17.10
C PRO A 128 -9.32 -6.29 -16.01
N PHE A 129 -9.87 -5.90 -14.86
CA PHE A 129 -10.19 -6.76 -13.73
C PHE A 129 -11.71 -6.78 -13.50
N ASP A 130 -12.20 -7.76 -12.77
CA ASP A 130 -13.60 -7.80 -12.34
C ASP A 130 -13.74 -7.05 -10.99
N PRO A 131 -14.47 -5.92 -10.94
CA PRO A 131 -14.67 -5.16 -9.71
C PRO A 131 -15.25 -5.99 -8.56
N MET A 132 -16.09 -6.99 -8.87
CA MET A 132 -16.74 -7.80 -7.84
C MET A 132 -15.79 -8.76 -7.12
N THR A 133 -14.62 -9.03 -7.71
CA THR A 133 -13.62 -9.96 -7.15
C THR A 133 -12.32 -9.27 -6.75
N LEU A 134 -12.21 -7.95 -6.97
CA LEU A 134 -10.97 -7.21 -6.77
C LEU A 134 -10.52 -7.23 -5.30
N ALA A 135 -11.45 -7.00 -4.37
CA ALA A 135 -11.14 -6.98 -2.94
C ALA A 135 -10.64 -8.34 -2.44
N ASP A 136 -11.28 -9.44 -2.86
CA ASP A 136 -10.87 -10.79 -2.50
C ASP A 136 -9.49 -11.11 -3.04
N ARG A 137 -9.23 -10.74 -4.30
CA ARG A 137 -7.90 -10.93 -4.91
C ARG A 137 -6.80 -10.13 -4.19
N VAL A 138 -7.09 -8.91 -3.72
CA VAL A 138 -6.15 -8.13 -2.91
C VAL A 138 -5.91 -8.79 -1.56
N ARG A 139 -6.95 -9.32 -0.90
CA ARG A 139 -6.82 -10.07 0.35
C ARG A 139 -6.00 -11.35 0.20
N ASP A 140 -6.23 -12.11 -0.87
CA ASP A 140 -5.46 -13.32 -1.15
C ASP A 140 -3.97 -13.03 -1.29
N LEU A 141 -3.62 -11.95 -2.01
CA LEU A 141 -2.23 -11.50 -2.15
C LEU A 141 -1.65 -11.03 -0.81
N TRP A 142 -2.41 -10.27 -0.02
CA TRP A 142 -2.03 -9.86 1.32
C TRP A 142 -1.74 -11.05 2.23
N GLU A 143 -2.67 -12.00 2.33
CA GLU A 143 -2.54 -13.20 3.16
C GLU A 143 -1.37 -14.08 2.72
N ALA A 144 -1.17 -14.28 1.41
CA ALA A 144 -0.05 -15.04 0.88
C ALA A 144 1.31 -14.42 1.17
N ALA A 145 1.38 -13.08 1.26
CA ALA A 145 2.59 -12.35 1.57
C ALA A 145 2.82 -12.14 3.08
N ARG A 146 1.75 -12.27 3.89
CA ARG A 146 1.78 -11.97 5.32
C ARG A 146 2.76 -12.91 6.02
N ARG A 147 3.71 -12.31 6.75
CA ARG A 147 4.58 -13.04 7.67
C ARG A 147 4.05 -12.85 9.09
N PRO A 148 3.65 -13.92 9.80
CA PRO A 148 3.20 -13.81 11.18
C PRO A 148 4.24 -13.09 12.04
N GLY A 149 3.81 -12.09 12.81
CA GLY A 149 4.71 -11.32 13.66
C GLY A 149 5.61 -10.34 12.91
N GLN A 150 5.24 -9.85 11.73
CA GLN A 150 5.91 -8.75 11.03
C GLN A 150 4.88 -7.74 10.53
N TRP A 151 4.83 -6.57 11.16
CA TRP A 151 4.09 -5.43 10.63
C TRP A 151 4.85 -4.82 9.44
N PRO A 152 4.17 -4.41 8.35
CA PRO A 152 4.83 -3.91 7.14
C PRO A 152 5.63 -2.62 7.34
N TRP A 153 5.46 -1.93 8.46
CA TRP A 153 6.23 -0.72 8.75
C TRP A 153 7.38 -1.04 9.71
N HIS A 154 8.61 -0.69 9.33
CA HIS A 154 9.81 -0.98 10.13
C HIS A 154 9.95 -0.15 11.40
N ARG A 155 9.18 0.94 11.53
CA ARG A 155 9.17 1.80 12.71
C ARG A 155 7.75 2.34 12.88
N PRO A 156 7.10 2.21 14.06
CA PRO A 156 6.02 3.14 14.37
C PRO A 156 6.60 4.55 14.32
N PRO A 157 5.90 5.57 13.79
CA PRO A 157 6.27 6.95 14.13
C PRO A 157 6.41 6.98 15.66
N VAL A 158 7.54 7.46 16.16
CA VAL A 158 7.79 7.41 17.61
C VAL A 158 6.98 8.52 18.23
N ALA A 159 6.14 8.18 19.22
CA ALA A 159 5.62 9.16 20.14
C ALA A 159 6.83 9.54 21.00
N THR A 160 7.51 10.64 20.67
CA THR A 160 8.36 11.30 21.66
C THR A 160 7.44 12.00 22.66
N GLY A 161 6.74 11.18 23.45
CA GLY A 161 6.20 11.57 24.74
C GLY A 161 7.29 11.31 25.76
N GLY A 162 8.12 12.32 26.02
CA GLY A 162 9.03 12.37 27.15
C GLY A 162 8.82 13.71 27.81
N GLY A 163 7.93 13.75 28.80
CA GLY A 163 7.57 14.95 29.51
C GLY A 163 8.75 15.62 30.22
N VAL A 164 8.58 16.93 30.42
CA VAL A 164 8.74 17.62 31.71
C VAL A 164 7.64 18.67 31.80
#